data_AF-A0A829PKV8-F1
#
_entry.id   AF-A0A829PKV8-F1
#
_cell.length_a   1.000
_cell.length_b   1.000
_cell.length_c   1.000
_cell.angle_alpha   90.00
_cell.angle_beta   90.00
_cell.angle_gamma   90.00
#
_symmetry.space_group_name_H-M   'P 1'
#
loop_
_entity.id
_entity.type
_entity.pdbx_description
1 polymer ?
#
loop_
_entity_poly.entity_id
_entity_poly.type
_entity_poly.pdbx_seq_one_letter_code
_entity_poly.pdbx_strand_id
1 'polypeptide(L)'
;MRAALADLIAGIPNLLTTVVVEKFTQEHREVTYSPREVAERIAAALPSGLRGRGYELLELPVVERDQHGTYSVCVPLVGRPWAPAEIRMRRTPTGDQVTIVGATFPFATDDVPAIAAGLLAARAFCAQMQGL
;
A
#
# COMPACT_ATOMS: atom_id res chain seq x y z
N MET A 1 -5.07 13.12 -4.90
CA MET A 1 -4.54 12.44 -3.71
C MET A 1 -3.95 13.40 -2.68
N ARG A 2 -3.06 14.33 -3.06
CA ARG A 2 -2.40 15.27 -2.11
C ARG A 2 -3.37 16.01 -1.16
N ALA A 3 -4.46 16.58 -1.70
CA ALA A 3 -5.47 17.28 -0.88
C ALA A 3 -6.11 16.36 0.16
N ALA A 4 -6.59 15.18 -0.24
CA ALA A 4 -7.17 14.20 0.66
C ALA A 4 -6.19 13.74 1.76
N LEU A 5 -4.90 13.57 1.45
CA LEU A 5 -3.88 13.26 2.45
C LEU A 5 -3.66 14.42 3.43
N ALA A 6 -3.54 15.65 2.93
CA ALA A 6 -3.36 16.84 3.75
C ALA A 6 -4.55 17.05 4.71
N ASP A 7 -5.77 16.91 4.22
CA ASP A 7 -6.99 17.03 5.03
C ASP A 7 -7.08 15.95 6.11
N LEU A 8 -6.57 14.75 5.84
CA LEU A 8 -6.53 13.67 6.82
C LEU A 8 -5.50 13.94 7.90
N ILE A 9 -4.29 14.34 7.52
CA ILE A 9 -3.20 14.67 8.46
C ILE A 9 -3.60 15.87 9.33
N ALA A 10 -4.19 16.91 8.75
CA ALA A 10 -4.67 18.09 9.48
C ALA A 10 -5.78 17.76 10.50
N GLY A 11 -6.54 16.69 10.26
CA GLY A 11 -7.58 16.22 11.18
C GLY A 11 -7.09 15.35 12.34
N ILE A 12 -5.79 15.02 12.42
CA ILE A 12 -5.26 14.18 13.50
C ILE A 12 -5.21 15.00 14.81
N PRO A 13 -5.92 14.57 15.86
CA PRO A 13 -5.93 15.30 17.13
C PRO A 13 -4.56 15.23 17.81
N ASN A 14 -4.14 16.32 18.45
CA ASN A 14 -2.88 16.42 19.20
C ASN A 14 -1.67 15.95 18.37
N LEU A 15 -1.62 16.32 17.10
CA LEU A 15 -0.56 15.87 16.21
C LEU A 15 0.81 16.47 16.58
N LEU A 16 0.84 17.77 16.90
CA LEU A 16 2.08 18.52 17.13
C LEU A 16 2.37 18.74 18.62
N THR A 17 1.32 19.04 19.39
CA THR A 17 1.42 19.32 20.82
C THR A 17 0.26 18.66 21.56
N THR A 18 0.45 18.44 22.86
CA THR A 18 -0.64 18.10 23.78
C THR A 18 -0.41 18.80 25.11
N VAL A 19 -1.48 18.95 25.90
CA VAL A 19 -1.38 19.42 27.29
C VAL A 19 -1.44 18.18 28.19
N VAL A 20 -0.36 17.94 28.94
CA VAL A 20 -0.29 16.88 29.95
C VAL A 20 -0.48 17.52 31.32
N VAL A 21 -1.39 16.97 32.12
CA VAL A 21 -1.54 17.33 33.54
C VAL A 21 -0.60 16.44 34.34
N GLU A 22 0.39 17.03 34.99
CA GLU A 22 1.28 16.28 35.89
C GLU A 22 0.48 15.77 37.10
N LYS A 23 0.54 14.45 37.32
CA LYS A 23 -0.28 13.76 38.35
C LYS A 23 -0.01 14.23 39.79
N PHE A 24 1.16 14.81 40.05
CA PHE A 24 1.59 15.19 41.40
C PHE A 24 1.42 16.69 41.69
N THR A 25 1.62 17.54 40.69
CA THR A 25 1.58 19.01 40.82
C THR A 25 0.27 19.60 40.30
N GLN A 26 -0.54 18.83 39.56
CA GLN A 26 -1.68 19.30 38.76
C GLN A 26 -1.33 20.44 37.80
N GLU A 27 -0.04 20.59 37.46
CA GLU A 27 0.41 21.64 36.56
C GLU A 27 0.15 21.22 35.11
N HIS A 28 -0.40 22.14 34.32
CA HIS A 28 -0.68 21.94 32.91
C HIS A 28 0.60 22.23 32.12
N ARG A 29 1.25 21.18 31.61
CA ARG A 29 2.46 21.33 30.80
C ARG A 29 2.16 21.03 29.34
N GLU A 30 2.46 21.99 28.48
CA GLU A 30 2.45 21.78 27.04
C GLU A 30 3.68 20.94 26.64
N VAL A 31 3.42 19.81 25.99
CA VAL A 31 4.44 18.89 25.50
C VAL A 31 4.41 18.93 23.97
N THR A 32 5.52 19.37 23.38
CA THR A 32 5.73 19.33 21.94
C THR A 32 6.33 17.99 21.55
N TYR A 33 5.72 17.33 20.56
CA TYR A 33 6.20 16.04 20.07
C TYR A 33 7.43 16.20 19.18
N SER A 34 8.34 15.23 19.26
CA SER A 34 9.46 15.10 18.34
C SER A 34 8.97 14.69 16.93
N PRO A 35 9.76 14.95 15.86
CA PRO A 35 9.38 14.55 14.50
C PRO A 35 9.06 13.05 14.35
N ARG A 36 9.75 12.20 15.13
CA ARG A 36 9.50 10.76 15.15
C ARG A 36 8.11 10.43 15.71
N GLU A 37 7.75 11.04 16.84
CA GLU A 37 6.45 10.85 17.49
C GLU A 37 5.29 11.37 16.63
N VAL A 38 5.51 12.45 15.89
CA VAL A 38 4.57 12.96 14.88
C VAL A 38 4.42 11.93 13.75
N ALA A 39 5.52 11.39 13.22
CA ALA A 39 5.49 10.39 12.17
C ALA A 39 4.76 9.10 12.59
N GLU A 40 4.99 8.63 13.83
CA GLU A 40 4.31 7.46 14.39
C GLU A 40 2.78 7.68 14.51
N ARG A 41 2.35 8.88 14.93
CA ARG A 41 0.91 9.25 14.97
C ARG A 41 0.29 9.29 13.58
N ILE A 42 0.99 9.86 12.60
CA ILE A 42 0.54 9.89 11.21
C ILE A 42 0.41 8.46 10.67
N ALA A 43 1.43 7.62 10.88
CA ALA A 43 1.43 6.22 10.44
C ALA A 43 0.28 5.42 11.09
N ALA A 44 -0.06 5.70 12.35
CA ALA A 44 -1.17 5.04 13.03
C ALA A 44 -2.57 5.47 12.52
N ALA A 45 -2.75 6.75 12.17
CA ALA A 45 -4.03 7.29 11.75
C ALA A 45 -4.33 7.12 10.25
N LEU A 46 -3.30 7.07 9.41
CA LEU A 46 -3.44 7.02 7.96
C LEU A 46 -4.24 5.82 7.45
N PRO A 47 -3.96 4.57 7.84
CA PRO A 47 -4.63 3.41 7.25
C PRO A 47 -6.15 3.44 7.47
N SER A 48 -6.59 3.73 8.70
CA SER A 48 -8.01 3.79 9.04
C SER A 48 -8.71 5.00 8.42
N GLY A 49 -8.06 6.18 8.44
CA GLY A 49 -8.62 7.39 7.85
C GLY A 49 -8.74 7.32 6.31
N LEU A 50 -7.82 6.65 5.63
CA LEU A 50 -7.87 6.44 4.18
C LEU A 50 -8.98 5.46 3.80
N ARG A 51 -9.11 4.34 4.52
CA ARG A 51 -10.22 3.39 4.33
C ARG A 51 -11.59 4.04 4.50
N GLY A 52 -11.75 4.89 5.52
CA GLY A 52 -12.99 5.64 5.75
C GLY A 52 -13.38 6.59 4.60
N ARG A 53 -12.43 6.94 3.73
CA ARG A 53 -12.64 7.78 2.54
C ARG A 53 -12.69 6.98 1.23
N GLY A 54 -12.72 5.65 1.31
CA GLY A 54 -12.79 4.75 0.15
C GLY A 54 -11.44 4.47 -0.52
N TYR A 55 -10.32 4.71 0.17
CA TYR A 55 -9.00 4.35 -0.31
C TYR A 55 -8.52 3.05 0.34
N GLU A 56 -8.02 2.12 -0.48
CA GLU A 56 -7.35 0.90 0.01
C GLU A 56 -5.84 1.11 -0.03
N LEU A 57 -5.16 0.80 1.07
CA LEU A 57 -3.71 0.89 1.18
C LEU A 57 -3.13 -0.52 0.99
N LEU A 58 -2.32 -0.70 -0.04
CA LEU A 58 -1.76 -1.98 -0.43
C LEU A 58 -0.25 -1.86 -0.57
N GLU A 59 0.47 -2.83 -0.03
CA GLU A 59 1.89 -3.00 -0.32
C GLU A 59 2.03 -3.64 -1.70
N LEU A 60 2.92 -3.08 -2.53
CA LEU A 60 3.17 -3.63 -3.85
C LEU A 60 4.09 -4.86 -3.71
N PRO A 61 3.65 -6.05 -4.13
CA PRO A 61 4.50 -7.23 -4.10
C PRO A 61 5.72 -7.06 -5.01
N VAL A 62 6.79 -7.78 -4.67
CA VAL A 62 8.05 -7.74 -5.41
C VAL A 62 7.87 -8.35 -6.80
N VAL A 63 8.55 -7.75 -7.78
CA VAL A 63 8.69 -8.33 -9.13
C VAL A 63 9.87 -9.28 -9.14
N GLU A 64 9.63 -10.51 -9.54
CA GLU A 64 10.63 -11.55 -9.72
C GLU A 64 10.93 -11.76 -11.21
N ARG A 65 12.11 -12.30 -11.50
CA ARG A 65 12.51 -12.69 -12.86
C ARG A 65 12.71 -14.20 -12.88
N ASP A 66 12.00 -14.88 -13.77
CA ASP A 66 12.14 -16.32 -13.94
C ASP A 66 13.43 -16.70 -14.70
N GLN A 67 13.73 -18.00 -14.71
CA GLN A 67 14.89 -18.57 -15.41
C GLN A 67 14.86 -18.40 -16.94
N HIS A 68 13.69 -18.08 -17.51
CA HIS A 68 13.50 -17.82 -18.94
C HIS A 68 13.56 -16.31 -19.26
N GLY A 69 13.79 -15.47 -18.24
CA GLY A 69 13.89 -14.02 -18.36
C GLY A 69 12.55 -13.27 -18.37
N THR A 70 11.44 -13.94 -18.08
CA THR A 70 10.12 -13.33 -17.91
C THR A 70 10.02 -12.70 -16.53
N TYR A 71 9.42 -11.50 -16.45
CA TYR A 71 9.13 -10.87 -15.18
C TYR A 71 7.73 -11.25 -14.70
N SER A 72 7.60 -11.55 -13.42
CA SER A 72 6.31 -11.93 -12.82
C SER A 72 6.17 -11.44 -11.39
N VAL A 73 4.92 -11.33 -10.95
CA VAL A 73 4.56 -11.06 -9.56
C VAL A 73 3.73 -12.24 -9.05
N CYS A 74 4.16 -12.84 -7.95
CA CYS A 74 3.41 -13.88 -7.26
C CYS A 74 2.38 -13.26 -6.31
N VAL A 75 1.12 -13.67 -6.46
CA VAL A 75 -0.01 -13.17 -5.67
C VAL A 75 -0.65 -14.35 -4.94
N PRO A 76 -0.56 -14.40 -3.59
CA PRO A 76 -1.23 -15.44 -2.82
C PRO A 76 -2.74 -15.26 -2.92
N LEU A 77 -3.46 -16.36 -3.17
CA LEU A 77 -4.92 -16.38 -3.20
C LEU A 77 -5.45 -17.05 -1.92
N VAL A 78 -6.34 -16.37 -1.20
CA VAL A 78 -7.06 -16.87 -0.02
C VAL A 78 -7.87 -18.11 -0.38
N GLY A 79 -8.55 -18.10 -1.53
CA GLY A 79 -9.33 -19.24 -2.00
C GLY A 79 -8.51 -20.46 -2.40
N ARG A 80 -7.20 -20.28 -2.67
CA ARG A 80 -6.26 -21.35 -3.06
C ARG A 80 -4.84 -21.08 -2.54
N PRO A 81 -4.59 -21.26 -1.23
CA PRO A 81 -3.29 -20.94 -0.64
C PRO A 81 -2.13 -21.76 -1.21
N TRP A 82 -2.39 -22.95 -1.75
CA TRP A 82 -1.40 -23.85 -2.35
C TRP A 82 -1.11 -23.56 -3.83
N ALA A 83 -1.84 -22.63 -4.47
CA ALA A 83 -1.71 -22.32 -5.89
C ALA A 83 -1.81 -20.79 -6.09
N PRO A 84 -0.71 -20.05 -5.87
CA PRO A 84 -0.71 -18.60 -6.08
C PRO A 84 -1.00 -18.27 -7.54
N ALA A 85 -1.61 -17.10 -7.75
CA ALA A 85 -1.69 -16.51 -9.08
C ALA A 85 -0.36 -15.86 -9.44
N GLU A 86 -0.02 -15.88 -10.72
CA GLU A 86 1.13 -15.16 -11.26
C GLU A 86 0.67 -14.10 -12.22
N ILE A 87 1.16 -12.89 -12.04
CA ILE A 87 0.96 -11.78 -12.97
C ILE A 87 2.24 -11.66 -13.78
N ARG A 88 2.20 -12.14 -15.02
CA ARG A 88 3.35 -12.17 -15.92
C ARG A 88 3.35 -10.94 -16.82
N MET A 89 4.52 -10.33 -16.96
CA MET A 89 4.75 -9.20 -17.84
C MET A 89 5.49 -9.67 -19.08
N ARG A 90 4.96 -9.29 -20.25
CA ARG A 90 5.61 -9.53 -21.54
C ARG A 90 5.73 -8.21 -22.29
N ARG A 91 6.96 -7.85 -22.63
CA ARG A 91 7.19 -6.75 -23.58
C ARG A 91 6.96 -7.25 -24.99
N THR A 92 6.15 -6.54 -25.75
CA THR A 92 5.94 -6.80 -27.18
C THR A 92 6.19 -5.54 -28.00
N PRO A 93 6.48 -5.65 -29.31
CA PRO A 93 6.64 -4.48 -30.16
C PRO A 93 5.40 -3.57 -30.23
N THR A 94 4.22 -4.10 -29.91
CA THR A 94 2.94 -3.37 -29.92
C THR A 94 2.55 -2.81 -28.55
N GLY A 95 3.37 -3.05 -27.51
CA GLY A 95 3.14 -2.57 -26.14
C GLY A 95 3.45 -3.62 -25.08
N ASP A 96 3.59 -3.17 -23.83
CA ASP A 96 3.71 -4.06 -22.69
C ASP A 96 2.36 -4.74 -22.41
N GLN A 97 2.38 -6.07 -22.22
CA GLN A 97 1.23 -6.90 -21.93
C GLN A 97 1.36 -7.52 -20.55
N VAL A 98 0.22 -7.71 -19.89
CA VAL A 98 0.12 -8.39 -18.60
C VAL A 98 -0.87 -9.54 -18.70
N THR A 99 -0.48 -10.71 -18.20
CA THR A 99 -1.31 -11.92 -18.18
C THR A 99 -1.39 -12.45 -16.75
N ILE A 100 -2.59 -12.83 -16.32
CA ILE A 100 -2.80 -13.53 -15.05
C ILE A 100 -2.82 -15.04 -15.34
N VAL A 101 -1.96 -15.79 -14.65
CA VAL A 101 -1.77 -17.23 -14.79
C VAL A 101 -2.00 -17.90 -13.43
N GLY A 102 -2.39 -19.18 -13.41
CA GLY A 102 -2.62 -19.93 -12.17
C GLY A 102 -3.94 -19.58 -11.47
N ALA A 103 -4.67 -18.59 -11.99
CA ALA A 103 -6.00 -18.20 -11.53
C ALA A 103 -7.11 -18.90 -12.31
N THR A 104 -8.18 -19.32 -11.63
CA THR A 104 -9.44 -19.69 -12.27
C THR A 104 -10.46 -18.61 -11.98
N PHE A 105 -11.09 -18.06 -13.02
CA PHE A 105 -12.19 -17.12 -12.84
C PHE A 105 -13.48 -17.86 -12.46
N PRO A 106 -14.36 -17.27 -11.64
CA PRO A 106 -14.23 -15.95 -10.99
C PRO A 106 -13.31 -15.97 -9.75
N PHE A 107 -12.81 -14.78 -9.35
CA PHE A 107 -12.07 -14.59 -8.10
C PHE A 107 -13.01 -14.42 -6.90
N ALA A 108 -12.55 -14.84 -5.72
CA ALA A 108 -13.19 -14.44 -4.48
C ALA A 108 -12.97 -12.93 -4.25
N THR A 109 -13.93 -12.25 -3.64
CA THR A 109 -13.80 -10.81 -3.34
C THR A 109 -12.59 -10.53 -2.44
N ASP A 110 -12.24 -11.46 -1.56
CA ASP A 110 -11.08 -11.37 -0.67
C ASP A 110 -9.73 -11.42 -1.41
N ASP A 111 -9.69 -11.98 -2.62
CA ASP A 111 -8.48 -12.04 -3.45
C ASP A 111 -8.25 -10.76 -4.27
N VAL A 112 -9.30 -9.94 -4.45
CA VAL A 112 -9.26 -8.75 -5.31
C VAL A 112 -8.16 -7.76 -4.91
N PRO A 113 -7.96 -7.41 -3.64
CA PRO A 113 -6.90 -6.47 -3.26
C PRO A 113 -5.49 -6.99 -3.59
N ALA A 114 -5.24 -8.29 -3.39
CA ALA A 114 -3.95 -8.91 -3.69
C ALA A 114 -3.67 -8.91 -5.20
N ILE A 115 -4.68 -9.23 -6.01
CA ILE A 115 -4.59 -9.20 -7.47
C ILE A 115 -4.37 -7.77 -7.97
N ALA A 116 -5.10 -6.80 -7.42
CA ALA A 116 -4.92 -5.39 -7.76
C ALA A 116 -3.52 -4.90 -7.41
N ALA A 117 -2.99 -5.25 -6.24
CA ALA A 117 -1.63 -4.91 -5.83
C ALA A 117 -0.59 -5.47 -6.80
N GLY A 118 -0.74 -6.73 -7.23
CA GLY A 118 0.20 -7.31 -8.18
C GLY A 118 0.11 -6.71 -9.59
N LEU A 119 -1.08 -6.32 -10.06
CA LEU A 119 -1.24 -5.60 -11.33
C LEU A 119 -0.59 -4.20 -11.27
N LEU A 120 -0.74 -3.50 -10.15
CA LEU A 120 -0.12 -2.20 -9.92
C LEU A 120 1.41 -2.31 -9.83
N ALA A 121 1.92 -3.36 -9.16
CA ALA A 121 3.35 -3.65 -9.10
C ALA A 121 3.95 -3.89 -10.50
N ALA A 122 3.27 -4.72 -11.31
CA ALA A 122 3.67 -4.96 -12.70
C ALA A 122 3.72 -3.67 -13.53
N ARG A 123 2.68 -2.83 -13.42
CA ARG A 123 2.63 -1.53 -14.11
C ARG A 123 3.75 -0.59 -13.66
N ALA A 124 4.00 -0.49 -12.36
CA ALA A 124 5.05 0.37 -11.81
C ALA A 124 6.43 -0.05 -12.32
N PHE A 125 6.71 -1.36 -12.33
CA PHE A 125 7.95 -1.91 -12.85
C PHE A 125 8.15 -1.62 -14.35
N CYS A 126 7.12 -1.84 -15.18
CA CYS A 126 7.18 -1.51 -16.60
C CYS A 126 7.47 -0.02 -16.83
N ALA A 127 6.83 0.88 -16.06
CA ALA A 127 7.06 2.33 -16.18
C ALA A 127 8.50 2.73 -15.79
N GLN A 128 9.09 2.11 -14.77
CA GLN A 128 10.48 2.35 -14.38
C GLN A 128 11.46 1.93 -15.47
N MET A 129 11.21 0.80 -16.15
CA MET A 129 12.05 0.33 -17.25
C MET A 129 11.92 1.14 -18.55
N GLN A 130 10.90 1.99 -18.70
CA GLN A 130 10.71 2.87 -19.85
C GLN A 130 11.35 4.25 -19.67
N GLY A 131 11.69 4.62 -18.43
CA GLY A 131 12.34 5.89 -18.08
C GLY A 131 13.88 5.84 -18.06
N LEU A 132 14.46 4.74 -18.55
CA LEU A 132 15.91 4.49 -18.68
C LEU A 132 16.29 4.43 -20.16
#